data_AF-A0A3P7E4I3-F1
#
_entry.id   AF-A0A3P7E4I3-F1
#
_cell.length_a   1.000
_cell.length_b   1.000
_cell.length_c   1.000
_cell.angle_alpha   90.00
_cell.angle_beta   90.00
_cell.angle_gamma   90.00
#
_symmetry.space_group_name_H-M   'P 1'
#
loop_
_entity.id
_entity.type
_entity.pdbx_description
1 polymer ?
#
loop_
_entity_poly.entity_id
_entity_poly.type
_entity_poly.pdbx_seq_one_letter_code
_entity_poly.pdbx_strand_id
1 'polypeptide(L)'
;DALLDDGKLTSQYINDTITGNSNLQSDGTKNLAFIHENNMEIEDNLSANEWKKLDGYALIVNGPSLTYALKRGLERTFLDIGCLCRAVVCCRVTPLQKAMVVDLVKRNKKAITLAVGDGANDVSMIKTAHIGVGISGQEGMQAVLASDYSIGQFRYLKRLLLVHGRWSYFRMTKFLRYFFYKNFAFTLTHFWYSFFCGYSAQVISLVIFFVPYGILYNGVDSTGRDFNDYSLLAFTCFTSLIIVVTGQVAFDTNYWTIFNHIVIWGSVIFYFSLSYILYEALPIKLVSKFESAQSYGVMRRAFISLQFWLSLLMVSVILLLPVLVNRFFWLDTHPTYADRLRMRQKLLTSEEDEKPPSITTYAIFL
;
A
#
# COMPACT_ATOMS: atom_id res chain seq x y z
N ASP A 1 36.03 -2.76 -31.60
CA ASP A 1 36.58 -4.12 -31.60
C ASP A 1 36.21 -4.88 -30.34
N ALA A 2 35.41 -5.91 -30.52
CA ALA A 2 35.11 -6.89 -29.50
C ALA A 2 36.34 -7.78 -29.29
N LEU A 3 36.64 -8.02 -28.03
CA LEU A 3 37.61 -9.00 -27.53
C LEU A 3 37.62 -10.25 -28.40
N LEU A 4 38.72 -10.50 -29.11
CA LEU A 4 39.23 -11.83 -29.41
C LEU A 4 40.70 -11.68 -29.84
N ASP A 5 41.53 -12.41 -29.10
CA ASP A 5 42.80 -13.00 -29.48
C ASP A 5 44.04 -12.11 -29.65
N ASP A 6 45.02 -12.45 -28.82
CA ASP A 6 46.45 -12.27 -29.02
C ASP A 6 47.02 -10.84 -28.95
N GLY A 7 46.90 -10.24 -27.76
CA GLY A 7 48.04 -9.86 -26.91
C GLY A 7 49.24 -9.07 -27.45
N LYS A 8 49.31 -8.61 -28.71
CA LYS A 8 50.55 -8.02 -29.24
C LYS A 8 50.47 -6.87 -30.25
N LEU A 9 49.33 -6.27 -30.59
CA LEU A 9 49.35 -5.20 -31.62
C LEU A 9 48.69 -3.84 -31.33
N THR A 10 48.16 -3.54 -30.15
CA THR A 10 47.43 -2.27 -29.94
C THR A 10 48.24 -1.13 -29.30
N SER A 11 49.57 -1.23 -29.20
CA SER A 11 50.41 -0.12 -28.70
C SER A 11 50.86 0.88 -29.77
N GLN A 12 50.69 0.60 -31.07
CA GLN A 12 51.21 1.51 -32.10
C GLN A 12 50.24 2.62 -32.51
N TYR A 13 48.93 2.34 -32.60
CA TYR A 13 47.99 3.35 -33.10
C TYR A 13 47.60 4.44 -32.10
N ILE A 14 47.81 4.24 -30.80
CA ILE A 14 47.52 5.28 -29.78
C ILE A 14 48.66 6.31 -29.70
N ASN A 15 49.90 5.95 -30.06
CA ASN A 15 51.02 6.89 -29.98
C ASN A 15 51.07 7.87 -31.16
N ASP A 16 50.67 7.45 -32.36
CA ASP A 16 50.77 8.32 -33.53
C ASP A 16 49.76 9.50 -33.49
N THR A 17 48.66 9.37 -32.74
CA THR A 17 47.72 10.50 -32.57
C THR A 17 48.12 11.48 -31.47
N ILE A 18 49.01 11.10 -30.56
CA ILE A 18 49.41 11.97 -29.44
C ILE A 18 50.69 12.75 -29.75
N THR A 19 51.58 12.24 -30.62
CA THR A 19 52.85 12.93 -30.95
C THR A 19 52.90 13.57 -32.33
N GLY A 20 51.79 13.60 -33.07
CA GLY A 20 51.68 14.28 -34.36
C GLY A 20 51.55 15.80 -34.24
N ASN A 21 52.69 16.47 -34.09
CA ASN A 21 53.01 17.83 -34.53
C ASN A 21 51.88 18.89 -34.60
N SER A 22 52.04 19.89 -33.73
CA SER A 22 51.61 21.28 -33.96
C SER A 22 51.77 21.68 -35.44
N ASN A 23 50.65 21.92 -36.14
CA ASN A 23 50.51 22.88 -37.26
C ASN A 23 49.14 22.86 -37.98
N LEU A 24 48.09 22.24 -37.42
CA LEU A 24 46.74 22.43 -37.97
C LEU A 24 46.10 23.70 -37.41
N GLN A 25 46.56 24.83 -37.96
CA GLN A 25 45.88 26.11 -37.91
C GLN A 25 44.48 26.00 -38.52
N SER A 26 43.48 26.46 -37.76
CA SER A 26 42.18 27.01 -38.20
C SER A 26 41.55 26.45 -39.49
N ASP A 27 40.78 25.37 -39.40
CA ASP A 27 39.64 25.19 -40.32
C ASP A 27 38.52 24.28 -39.73
N GLY A 28 38.32 24.38 -38.40
CA GLY A 28 37.35 23.55 -37.66
C GLY A 28 35.88 23.77 -38.05
N THR A 29 35.59 24.78 -38.85
CA THR A 29 34.25 25.09 -39.36
C THR A 29 33.84 24.21 -40.54
N LYS A 30 34.78 23.66 -41.33
CA LYS A 30 34.43 22.85 -42.50
C LYS A 30 33.87 21.47 -42.13
N ASN A 31 34.41 20.81 -41.11
CA ASN A 31 33.97 19.44 -40.78
C ASN A 31 32.57 19.37 -40.13
N LEU A 32 32.08 20.46 -39.54
CA LEU A 32 30.70 20.52 -39.02
C LEU A 32 29.69 20.97 -40.08
N ALA A 33 30.09 21.80 -41.04
CA ALA A 33 29.22 22.21 -42.14
C ALA A 33 28.88 21.03 -43.07
N PHE A 34 29.79 20.08 -43.25
CA PHE A 34 29.53 18.85 -44.01
C PHE A 34 28.41 17.96 -43.41
N ILE A 35 28.03 18.16 -42.15
CA ILE A 35 26.91 17.41 -41.55
C ILE A 35 25.57 18.14 -41.76
N HIS A 36 25.56 19.46 -42.01
CA HIS A 36 24.30 20.19 -42.12
C HIS A 36 23.68 20.14 -43.52
N GLU A 37 24.48 20.10 -44.60
CA GLU A 37 23.94 20.05 -45.96
C GLU A 37 23.51 18.65 -46.40
N ASN A 38 24.07 17.58 -45.83
CA ASN A 38 23.74 16.21 -46.24
C ASN A 38 22.69 15.50 -45.36
N ASN A 39 22.06 16.20 -44.41
CA ASN A 39 21.05 15.57 -43.55
C ASN A 39 19.80 15.07 -44.30
N MET A 40 19.56 15.52 -45.54
CA MET A 40 18.51 14.92 -46.39
C MET A 40 19.02 13.78 -47.27
N GLU A 41 20.33 13.65 -47.52
CA GLU A 41 20.87 12.56 -48.36
C GLU A 41 21.40 11.36 -47.57
N ILE A 42 21.66 11.52 -46.27
CA ILE A 42 22.07 10.39 -45.42
C ILE A 42 20.92 9.41 -45.20
N GLU A 43 19.66 9.84 -45.30
CA GLU A 43 18.52 8.91 -45.24
C GLU A 43 18.43 8.00 -46.47
N ASP A 44 18.86 8.46 -47.67
CA ASP A 44 18.63 7.70 -48.91
C ASP A 44 19.85 6.92 -49.43
N ASN A 45 21.09 7.25 -49.05
CA ASN A 45 22.27 6.57 -49.61
C ASN A 45 22.86 5.44 -48.76
N LEU A 46 22.42 5.26 -47.51
CA LEU A 46 22.87 4.11 -46.72
C LEU A 46 22.05 2.87 -47.12
N SER A 47 22.64 2.04 -47.97
CA SER A 47 22.03 0.77 -48.38
C SER A 47 21.69 -0.09 -47.15
N ALA A 48 20.59 -0.84 -47.20
CA ALA A 48 20.17 -1.75 -46.11
C ALA A 48 21.27 -2.71 -45.62
N ASN A 49 22.26 -3.00 -46.46
CA ASN A 49 23.42 -3.81 -46.13
C ASN A 49 24.45 -3.08 -45.25
N GLU A 50 24.64 -1.77 -45.43
CA GLU A 50 25.50 -0.98 -44.55
C GLU A 50 24.87 -0.83 -43.15
N TRP A 51 23.55 -0.69 -43.06
CA TRP A 51 22.85 -0.71 -41.77
C TRP A 51 23.04 -2.03 -41.01
N LYS A 52 23.06 -3.18 -41.71
CA LYS A 52 23.37 -4.47 -41.07
C LYS A 52 24.84 -4.60 -40.64
N LYS A 53 25.78 -3.93 -41.33
CA LYS A 53 27.20 -3.94 -40.94
C LYS A 53 27.44 -3.18 -39.62
N LEU A 54 26.54 -2.28 -39.22
CA LEU A 54 26.72 -1.50 -37.99
C LEU A 54 26.66 -2.30 -36.68
N ASP A 55 26.26 -3.58 -36.70
CA ASP A 55 26.09 -4.45 -35.52
C ASP A 55 27.39 -4.70 -34.70
N GLY A 56 28.53 -4.15 -35.15
CA GLY A 56 29.83 -4.20 -34.48
C GLY A 56 30.44 -2.85 -34.07
N TYR A 57 29.83 -1.71 -34.40
CA TYR A 57 30.44 -0.38 -34.20
C TYR A 57 30.18 0.19 -32.80
N ALA A 58 31.05 1.11 -32.38
CA ALA A 58 30.90 1.88 -31.16
C ALA A 58 30.97 3.38 -31.46
N LEU A 59 30.09 4.16 -30.84
CA LEU A 59 30.05 5.62 -30.98
C LEU A 59 30.79 6.28 -29.83
N ILE A 60 31.72 7.20 -30.13
CA ILE A 60 32.46 7.97 -29.13
C ILE A 60 32.15 9.45 -29.32
N VAL A 61 31.68 10.12 -28.25
CA VAL A 61 31.31 11.55 -28.28
C VAL A 61 31.94 12.28 -27.10
N ASN A 62 32.58 13.42 -27.33
CA ASN A 62 33.14 14.25 -26.26
C ASN A 62 32.08 15.21 -25.66
N GLY A 63 32.33 15.74 -24.46
CA GLY A 63 31.40 16.64 -23.77
C GLY A 63 30.95 17.88 -24.57
N PRO A 64 31.86 18.61 -25.26
CA PRO A 64 31.47 19.72 -26.12
C PRO A 64 30.54 19.30 -27.26
N SER A 65 30.87 18.25 -28.03
CA SER A 65 30.02 17.78 -29.12
C SER A 65 28.71 17.19 -28.61
N LEU A 66 28.69 16.56 -27.43
CA LEU A 66 27.48 16.06 -26.81
C LEU A 66 26.48 17.20 -26.52
N THR A 67 26.95 18.40 -26.21
CA THR A 67 26.08 19.58 -26.03
C THR A 67 25.32 19.92 -27.30
N TYR A 68 25.95 19.76 -28.47
CA TYR A 68 25.29 19.97 -29.75
C TYR A 68 24.35 18.80 -30.09
N ALA A 69 24.77 17.57 -29.82
CA ALA A 69 23.98 16.37 -30.07
C ALA A 69 22.71 16.30 -29.21
N LEU A 70 22.72 16.85 -28.00
CA LEU A 70 21.57 16.90 -27.08
C LEU A 70 20.61 18.06 -27.36
N LYS A 71 20.86 18.92 -28.37
CA LYS A 71 19.89 19.94 -28.79
C LYS A 71 18.66 19.27 -29.41
N ARG A 72 17.48 19.88 -29.24
CA ARG A 72 16.18 19.34 -29.71
C ARG A 72 16.15 18.90 -31.18
N GLY A 73 16.93 19.54 -32.05
CA GLY A 73 16.99 19.17 -33.48
C GLY A 73 17.81 17.91 -33.77
N LEU A 74 18.81 17.59 -32.94
CA LEU A 74 19.76 16.48 -33.16
C LEU A 74 19.58 15.32 -32.16
N GLU A 75 18.82 15.51 -31.07
CA GLU A 75 18.71 14.52 -30.00
C GLU A 75 18.14 13.17 -30.48
N ARG A 76 17.18 13.20 -31.42
CA ARG A 76 16.60 11.97 -32.00
C ARG A 76 17.62 11.24 -32.87
N THR A 77 18.29 11.94 -33.77
CA THR A 77 19.34 11.38 -34.62
C THR A 77 20.48 10.79 -33.79
N PHE A 78 20.92 11.50 -32.73
CA PHE A 78 21.91 11.00 -31.79
C PHE A 78 21.44 9.73 -31.09
N LEU A 79 20.18 9.68 -30.64
CA LEU A 79 19.60 8.50 -30.03
C LEU A 79 19.55 7.32 -31.01
N ASP A 80 19.09 7.55 -32.25
CA ASP A 80 18.91 6.49 -33.23
C ASP A 80 20.26 5.91 -33.69
N ILE A 81 21.25 6.75 -33.98
CA ILE A 81 22.64 6.31 -34.24
C ILE A 81 23.21 5.57 -33.03
N GLY A 82 22.99 6.10 -31.83
CA GLY A 82 23.45 5.46 -30.60
C GLY A 82 22.83 4.09 -30.36
N CYS A 83 21.58 3.86 -30.79
CA CYS A 83 20.90 2.57 -30.67
C CYS A 83 21.32 1.54 -31.72
N LEU A 84 21.91 1.99 -32.82
CA LEU A 84 22.50 1.10 -33.84
C LEU A 84 23.91 0.64 -33.45
N CYS A 85 24.59 1.40 -32.59
CA CYS A 85 25.89 1.03 -32.07
C CYS A 85 25.78 0.02 -30.93
N ARG A 86 26.74 -0.89 -30.84
CA ARG A 86 26.83 -1.88 -29.73
C ARG A 86 27.18 -1.22 -28.40
N ALA A 87 27.91 -0.10 -28.44
CA ALA A 87 28.27 0.69 -27.27
C ALA A 87 28.37 2.17 -27.64
N VAL A 88 28.01 3.04 -26.70
CA VAL A 88 28.17 4.48 -26.81
C VAL A 88 29.00 4.98 -25.64
N VAL A 89 30.09 5.68 -25.92
CA VAL A 89 31.00 6.24 -24.92
C VAL A 89 30.94 7.76 -24.98
N CYS A 90 30.43 8.36 -23.92
CA CYS A 90 30.40 9.81 -23.77
C CYS A 90 31.56 10.27 -22.87
N CYS A 91 32.59 10.87 -23.46
CA CYS A 91 33.84 11.23 -22.79
C CYS A 91 33.80 12.66 -22.22
N ARG A 92 34.36 12.87 -21.02
CA ARG A 92 34.52 14.20 -20.39
C ARG A 92 33.21 15.00 -20.29
N VAL A 93 32.14 14.31 -19.89
CA VAL A 93 30.79 14.90 -19.76
C VAL A 93 30.54 15.47 -18.37
N THR A 94 29.74 16.53 -18.31
CA THR A 94 29.29 17.13 -17.05
C THR A 94 28.23 16.26 -16.36
N PRO A 95 28.03 16.37 -15.03
CA PRO A 95 26.97 15.66 -14.30
C PRO A 95 25.57 15.85 -14.90
N LEU A 96 25.26 17.04 -15.40
CA LEU A 96 24.00 17.34 -16.04
C LEU A 96 23.87 16.62 -17.39
N GLN A 97 24.94 16.61 -18.20
CA GLN A 97 24.94 15.90 -19.49
C GLN A 97 24.73 14.40 -19.32
N LYS A 98 25.33 13.77 -18.31
CA LYS A 98 25.09 12.35 -17.98
C LYS A 98 23.60 12.07 -17.77
N ALA A 99 22.94 12.90 -16.95
CA ALA A 99 21.52 12.79 -16.70
C ALA A 99 20.68 13.02 -17.96
N MET A 100 21.02 14.00 -18.79
CA MET A 100 20.32 14.27 -20.04
C MET A 100 20.39 13.10 -21.04
N VAL A 101 21.51 12.37 -21.10
CA VAL A 101 21.62 11.17 -21.94
C VAL A 101 20.71 10.06 -21.43
N VAL A 102 20.69 9.80 -20.13
CA VAL A 102 19.78 8.80 -19.53
C VAL A 102 18.32 9.19 -19.72
N ASP A 103 17.99 10.47 -19.55
CA ASP A 103 16.66 11.02 -19.77
C ASP A 103 16.23 10.87 -21.24
N LEU A 104 17.11 11.17 -22.19
CA LEU A 104 16.85 11.00 -23.62
C LEU A 104 16.47 9.55 -23.95
N VAL A 105 17.21 8.57 -23.41
CA VAL A 105 16.90 7.15 -23.60
C VAL A 105 15.59 6.78 -22.91
N LYS A 106 15.38 7.22 -21.66
CA LYS A 106 14.18 6.93 -20.86
C LYS A 106 12.90 7.44 -21.51
N ARG A 107 12.91 8.66 -22.05
CA ARG A 107 11.75 9.31 -22.68
C ARG A 107 11.37 8.68 -24.01
N ASN A 108 12.37 8.25 -24.79
CA ASN A 108 12.16 7.86 -26.19
C ASN A 108 12.20 6.35 -26.41
N LYS A 109 12.74 5.56 -25.47
CA LYS A 109 12.74 4.10 -25.54
C LYS A 109 11.81 3.52 -24.48
N LYS A 110 10.96 2.56 -24.87
CA LYS A 110 10.08 1.79 -23.97
C LYS A 110 10.87 0.71 -23.22
N ALA A 111 11.99 1.09 -22.63
CA ALA A 111 12.91 0.18 -21.95
C ALA A 111 13.22 0.70 -20.54
N ILE A 112 13.45 -0.24 -19.63
CA ILE A 112 13.91 0.06 -18.28
C ILE A 112 15.38 0.45 -18.35
N THR A 113 15.71 1.64 -17.84
CA THR A 113 17.07 2.18 -17.84
C THR A 113 17.73 1.96 -16.49
N LEU A 114 18.97 1.47 -16.51
CA LEU A 114 19.81 1.26 -15.33
C LEU A 114 20.98 2.26 -15.39
N ALA A 115 21.16 3.06 -14.33
CA ALA A 115 22.33 3.91 -14.18
C ALA A 115 23.17 3.44 -12.99
N VAL A 116 24.49 3.45 -13.18
CA VAL A 116 25.47 3.07 -12.16
C VAL A 116 26.42 4.25 -11.95
N GLY A 117 26.68 4.60 -10.70
CA GLY A 117 27.62 5.67 -10.37
C GLY A 117 28.31 5.42 -9.02
N ASP A 118 29.50 5.96 -8.88
CA ASP A 118 30.37 5.84 -7.69
C ASP A 118 30.47 7.16 -6.91
N GLY A 119 30.50 8.28 -7.63
CA GLY A 119 30.71 9.61 -7.07
C GLY A 119 29.48 10.51 -7.00
N ALA A 120 29.65 11.68 -6.37
CA ALA A 120 28.62 12.72 -6.28
C ALA A 120 28.16 13.24 -7.66
N ASN A 121 29.03 13.17 -8.67
CA ASN A 121 28.76 13.60 -10.04
C ASN A 121 27.73 12.73 -10.77
N ASP A 122 27.43 11.53 -10.26
CA ASP A 122 26.48 10.60 -10.89
C ASP A 122 25.10 10.61 -10.23
N VAL A 123 24.92 11.37 -9.14
CA VAL A 123 23.64 11.43 -8.41
C VAL A 123 22.49 11.85 -9.31
N SER A 124 22.69 12.84 -10.19
CA SER A 124 21.68 13.27 -11.17
C SER A 124 21.33 12.14 -12.13
N MET A 125 22.34 11.46 -12.68
CA MET A 125 22.16 10.34 -13.62
C MET A 125 21.42 9.16 -12.98
N ILE A 126 21.80 8.79 -11.75
CA ILE A 126 21.18 7.72 -10.95
C ILE A 126 19.70 8.01 -10.71
N LYS A 127 19.37 9.22 -10.25
CA LYS A 127 17.97 9.62 -9.98
C LYS A 127 17.11 9.74 -11.22
N THR A 128 17.70 10.06 -12.37
CA THR A 128 16.99 10.15 -13.64
C THR A 128 16.62 8.77 -14.20
N ALA A 129 17.43 7.73 -13.95
CA ALA A 129 17.18 6.38 -14.43
C ALA A 129 15.90 5.76 -13.84
N HIS A 130 15.47 4.60 -14.37
CA HIS A 130 14.40 3.82 -13.74
C HIS A 130 14.90 3.06 -12.51
N ILE A 131 16.16 2.62 -12.57
CA ILE A 131 16.84 1.91 -11.49
C ILE A 131 18.23 2.53 -11.34
N GLY A 132 18.54 2.98 -10.13
CA GLY A 132 19.82 3.56 -9.76
C GLY A 132 20.66 2.59 -8.92
N VAL A 133 21.94 2.39 -9.28
CA VAL A 133 22.89 1.61 -8.50
C VAL A 133 24.09 2.45 -8.08
N GLY A 134 24.32 2.56 -6.77
CA GLY A 134 25.46 3.26 -6.19
C GLY A 134 26.59 2.29 -5.86
N ILE A 135 27.81 2.62 -6.26
CA ILE A 135 29.01 1.89 -5.86
C ILE A 135 29.62 2.59 -4.65
N SER A 136 29.87 1.86 -3.56
CA SER A 136 30.61 2.43 -2.44
C SER A 136 32.08 2.58 -2.81
N GLY A 137 32.55 3.81 -2.97
CA GLY A 137 33.94 4.13 -3.29
C GLY A 137 34.58 5.05 -2.24
N GLN A 138 35.84 5.45 -2.51
CA GLN A 138 36.50 6.49 -1.72
C GLN A 138 36.01 7.92 -2.04
N GLU A 139 35.27 8.09 -3.14
CA GLU A 139 34.72 9.40 -3.55
C GLU A 139 33.59 9.91 -2.63
N GLY A 140 33.06 9.03 -1.77
CA GLY A 140 32.05 9.34 -0.76
C GLY A 140 30.79 8.47 -0.90
N MET A 141 29.82 8.71 -0.02
CA MET A 141 28.56 7.93 0.06
C MET A 141 27.40 8.58 -0.70
N GLN A 142 27.63 9.66 -1.44
CA GLN A 142 26.56 10.44 -2.09
C GLN A 142 25.81 9.62 -3.14
N ALA A 143 26.52 8.85 -3.98
CA ALA A 143 25.89 7.96 -4.96
C ALA A 143 25.11 6.82 -4.28
N VAL A 144 25.69 6.21 -3.23
CA VAL A 144 25.07 5.14 -2.43
C VAL A 144 23.76 5.59 -1.78
N LEU A 145 23.75 6.80 -1.20
CA LEU A 145 22.56 7.38 -0.57
C LEU A 145 21.50 7.82 -1.58
N ALA A 146 21.89 8.14 -2.81
CA ALA A 146 20.99 8.53 -3.87
C ALA A 146 20.43 7.34 -4.68
N SER A 147 21.04 6.15 -4.56
CA SER A 147 20.71 4.97 -5.34
C SER A 147 19.65 4.08 -4.69
N ASP A 148 18.91 3.32 -5.52
CA ASP A 148 17.95 2.31 -5.04
C ASP A 148 18.66 1.08 -4.47
N TYR A 149 19.77 0.69 -5.11
CA TYR A 149 20.62 -0.42 -4.68
C TYR A 149 22.07 0.03 -4.55
N SER A 150 22.73 -0.38 -3.47
CA SER A 150 24.15 -0.11 -3.27
C SER A 150 24.99 -1.39 -3.31
N ILE A 151 26.16 -1.32 -3.95
CA ILE A 151 27.10 -2.43 -4.06
C ILE A 151 28.51 -2.00 -3.69
N GLY A 152 29.27 -2.93 -3.12
CA GLY A 152 30.67 -2.68 -2.73
C GLY A 152 31.61 -2.40 -3.92
N GLN A 153 31.42 -3.15 -5.01
CA GLN A 153 32.30 -3.14 -6.18
C GLN A 153 31.48 -3.45 -7.43
N PHE A 154 31.85 -2.87 -8.57
CA PHE A 154 31.13 -3.05 -9.84
C PHE A 154 30.96 -4.52 -10.25
N ARG A 155 31.93 -5.40 -9.95
CA ARG A 155 31.84 -6.84 -10.26
C ARG A 155 30.62 -7.53 -9.66
N TYR A 156 30.07 -7.01 -8.56
CA TYR A 156 28.89 -7.57 -7.91
C TYR A 156 27.59 -7.23 -8.65
N LEU A 157 27.61 -6.23 -9.54
CA LEU A 157 26.44 -5.84 -10.33
C LEU A 157 25.89 -7.01 -11.15
N LYS A 158 26.76 -7.82 -11.76
CA LYS A 158 26.35 -9.01 -12.52
C LYS A 158 25.53 -9.97 -11.67
N ARG A 159 25.95 -10.21 -10.42
CA ARG A 159 25.26 -11.11 -9.49
C ARG A 159 23.99 -10.46 -8.91
N LEU A 160 24.00 -9.14 -8.71
CA LEU A 160 22.82 -8.40 -8.29
C LEU A 160 21.70 -8.53 -9.33
N LEU A 161 21.99 -8.24 -10.60
CA LEU A 161 20.98 -8.26 -11.67
C LEU A 161 20.52 -9.69 -12.00
N LEU A 162 21.46 -10.60 -12.25
CA LEU A 162 21.12 -11.92 -12.82
C LEU A 162 20.63 -12.92 -11.76
N VAL A 163 21.13 -12.84 -10.53
CA VAL A 163 20.77 -13.79 -9.46
C VAL A 163 19.73 -13.16 -8.54
N HIS A 164 20.08 -12.08 -7.84
CA HIS A 164 19.20 -11.49 -6.84
C HIS A 164 17.97 -10.83 -7.46
N GLY A 165 18.12 -10.16 -8.61
CA GLY A 165 17.01 -9.58 -9.37
C GLY A 165 16.00 -10.65 -9.78
N ARG A 166 16.46 -11.76 -10.37
CA ARG A 166 15.60 -12.90 -10.75
C ARG A 166 14.93 -13.55 -9.54
N TRP A 167 15.64 -13.70 -8.43
CA TRP A 167 15.06 -14.23 -7.18
C TRP A 167 14.01 -13.30 -6.57
N SER A 168 14.27 -11.99 -6.58
CA SER A 168 13.31 -10.97 -6.14
C SER A 168 12.03 -11.05 -6.99
N TYR A 169 12.17 -11.10 -8.31
CA TYR A 169 11.06 -11.27 -9.25
C TYR A 169 10.22 -12.53 -8.94
N PHE A 170 10.85 -13.69 -8.73
CA PHE A 170 10.10 -14.91 -8.40
C PHE A 170 9.38 -14.84 -7.05
N ARG A 171 9.96 -14.17 -6.06
CA ARG A 171 9.30 -14.00 -4.75
C ARG A 171 8.14 -13.02 -4.83
N MET A 172 8.32 -11.89 -5.52
CA MET A 172 7.27 -10.89 -5.72
C MET A 172 6.09 -11.43 -6.51
N THR A 173 6.33 -12.17 -7.60
CA THR A 173 5.24 -12.79 -8.39
C THR A 173 4.45 -13.83 -7.60
N LYS A 174 5.13 -14.69 -6.82
CA LYS A 174 4.46 -15.64 -5.92
C LYS A 174 3.64 -14.93 -4.83
N PHE A 175 4.23 -13.92 -4.18
CA PHE A 175 3.54 -13.11 -3.18
C PHE A 175 2.30 -12.45 -3.76
N LEU A 176 2.41 -11.80 -4.93
CA LEU A 176 1.30 -11.11 -5.58
C LEU A 176 0.18 -12.08 -5.94
N ARG A 177 0.50 -13.23 -6.54
CA ARG A 177 -0.48 -14.26 -6.87
C ARG A 177 -1.18 -14.81 -5.63
N TYR A 178 -0.42 -15.09 -4.57
CA TYR A 178 -0.98 -15.55 -3.30
C TYR A 178 -1.89 -14.49 -2.66
N PHE A 179 -1.45 -13.23 -2.64
CA PHE A 179 -2.22 -12.10 -2.12
C PHE A 179 -3.54 -11.95 -2.87
N PHE A 180 -3.52 -11.92 -4.20
CA PHE A 180 -4.75 -11.84 -5.00
C PHE A 180 -5.67 -13.05 -4.76
N TYR A 181 -5.14 -14.27 -4.81
CA TYR A 181 -5.94 -15.47 -4.60
C TYR A 181 -6.58 -15.52 -3.21
N LYS A 182 -5.82 -15.21 -2.16
CA LYS A 182 -6.30 -15.17 -0.78
C LYS A 182 -7.42 -14.14 -0.61
N ASN A 183 -7.20 -12.91 -1.07
CA ASN A 183 -8.20 -11.85 -0.96
C ASN A 183 -9.45 -12.17 -1.78
N PHE A 184 -9.29 -12.70 -3.00
CA PHE A 184 -10.42 -13.06 -3.85
C PHE A 184 -11.22 -14.23 -3.28
N ALA A 185 -10.57 -15.30 -2.82
CA ALA A 185 -11.26 -16.44 -2.21
C ALA A 185 -12.07 -16.01 -0.97
N PHE A 186 -11.48 -15.22 -0.08
CA PHE A 186 -12.16 -14.70 1.11
C PHE A 186 -13.33 -13.76 0.76
N THR A 187 -13.10 -12.83 -0.17
CA THR A 187 -14.12 -11.84 -0.57
C THR A 187 -15.28 -12.49 -1.32
N LEU A 188 -14.99 -13.44 -2.22
CA LEU A 188 -16.01 -14.12 -3.02
C LEU A 188 -16.93 -14.99 -2.15
N THR A 189 -16.38 -15.68 -1.15
CA THR A 189 -17.19 -16.46 -0.20
C THR A 189 -18.16 -15.55 0.57
N HIS A 190 -17.69 -14.41 1.09
CA HIS A 190 -18.56 -13.44 1.75
C HIS A 190 -19.59 -12.83 0.81
N PHE A 191 -19.18 -12.49 -0.41
CA PHE A 191 -20.08 -11.95 -1.42
C PHE A 191 -21.21 -12.94 -1.76
N TRP A 192 -20.87 -14.21 -1.97
CA TRP A 192 -21.87 -15.24 -2.27
C TRP A 192 -22.78 -15.53 -1.07
N TYR A 193 -22.20 -15.62 0.13
CA TYR A 193 -22.97 -15.79 1.37
C TYR A 193 -23.90 -14.60 1.65
N SER A 194 -23.52 -13.38 1.25
CA SER A 194 -24.34 -12.18 1.41
C SER A 194 -25.70 -12.28 0.71
N PHE A 195 -25.78 -12.98 -0.43
CA PHE A 195 -27.07 -13.24 -1.10
C PHE A 195 -27.97 -14.17 -0.27
N PHE A 196 -27.41 -15.20 0.37
CA PHE A 196 -28.18 -16.11 1.21
C PHE A 196 -28.68 -15.45 2.50
N CYS A 197 -27.94 -14.48 3.03
CA CYS A 197 -28.34 -13.71 4.21
C CYS A 197 -29.15 -12.45 3.91
N GLY A 198 -29.42 -12.14 2.64
CA GLY A 198 -30.16 -10.94 2.24
C GLY A 198 -29.49 -9.63 2.67
N TYR A 199 -28.16 -9.59 2.74
CA TYR A 199 -27.39 -8.40 3.16
C TYR A 199 -27.72 -7.85 4.56
N SER A 200 -28.29 -8.67 5.45
CA SER A 200 -28.73 -8.24 6.79
C SER A 200 -27.62 -7.58 7.63
N ALA A 201 -26.38 -8.08 7.54
CA ALA A 201 -25.24 -7.58 8.31
C ALA A 201 -24.57 -6.31 7.73
N GLN A 202 -24.99 -5.83 6.56
CA GLN A 202 -24.33 -4.71 5.86
C GLN A 202 -24.37 -3.42 6.68
N VAL A 203 -25.54 -3.08 7.23
CA VAL A 203 -25.72 -1.87 8.04
C VAL A 203 -24.85 -1.93 9.30
N ILE A 204 -24.84 -3.08 9.97
CA ILE A 204 -24.03 -3.32 11.18
C ILE A 204 -22.55 -3.12 10.87
N SER A 205 -22.05 -3.72 9.79
CA SER A 205 -20.65 -3.60 9.37
C SER A 205 -20.25 -2.15 9.06
N LEU A 206 -21.08 -1.43 8.29
CA LEU A 206 -20.83 -0.03 7.95
C LEU A 206 -20.80 0.87 9.18
N VAL A 207 -21.75 0.72 10.10
CA VAL A 207 -21.83 1.56 11.31
C VAL A 207 -20.67 1.26 12.25
N ILE A 208 -20.34 -0.01 12.50
CA ILE A 208 -19.24 -0.41 13.39
C ILE A 208 -17.89 0.11 12.86
N PHE A 209 -17.71 0.27 11.55
CA PHE A 209 -16.48 0.81 11.00
C PHE A 209 -16.50 2.34 10.91
N PHE A 210 -17.48 2.92 10.22
CA PHE A 210 -17.46 4.35 9.87
C PHE A 210 -17.74 5.27 11.06
N VAL A 211 -18.54 4.85 12.04
CA VAL A 211 -18.83 5.70 13.21
C VAL A 211 -17.58 5.85 14.09
N PRO A 212 -16.90 4.78 14.56
CA PRO A 212 -15.63 4.92 15.25
C PRO A 212 -14.57 5.62 14.42
N TYR A 213 -14.49 5.35 13.12
CA TYR A 213 -13.55 6.05 12.23
C TYR A 213 -13.80 7.56 12.24
N GLY A 214 -15.03 8.00 12.05
CA GLY A 214 -15.37 9.42 12.05
C GLY A 214 -15.11 10.13 13.38
N ILE A 215 -15.36 9.45 14.51
CA ILE A 215 -15.12 10.01 15.85
C ILE A 215 -13.62 10.10 16.16
N LEU A 216 -12.84 9.09 15.77
CA LEU A 216 -11.40 9.02 16.07
C LEU A 216 -10.55 9.82 15.06
N TYR A 217 -11.05 10.10 13.86
CA TYR A 217 -10.29 10.76 12.79
C TYR A 217 -9.69 12.12 13.20
N ASN A 218 -10.47 12.96 13.88
CA ASN A 218 -10.02 14.25 14.43
C ASN A 218 -9.85 14.20 15.97
N GLY A 219 -9.77 13.00 16.54
CA GLY A 219 -9.61 12.83 17.98
C GLY A 219 -8.18 13.09 18.42
N VAL A 220 -8.02 13.87 19.49
CA VAL A 220 -6.72 14.11 20.15
C VAL A 220 -6.80 13.60 21.59
N ASP A 221 -5.78 12.88 22.04
CA ASP A 221 -5.63 12.40 23.40
C ASP A 221 -5.28 13.55 24.36
N SER A 222 -5.48 13.33 25.66
CA SER A 222 -5.01 14.17 26.77
C SER A 222 -3.53 14.57 26.67
N THR A 223 -2.70 13.76 26.00
CA THR A 223 -1.27 14.02 25.77
C THR A 223 -0.97 14.86 24.53
N GLY A 224 -1.99 15.26 23.76
CA GLY A 224 -1.84 15.99 22.51
C GLY A 224 -1.48 15.12 21.30
N ARG A 225 -1.53 13.78 21.45
CA ARG A 225 -1.30 12.84 20.34
C ARG A 225 -2.61 12.53 19.62
N ASP A 226 -2.54 12.38 18.31
CA ASP A 226 -3.70 11.99 17.50
C ASP A 226 -4.16 10.56 17.83
N PHE A 227 -5.47 10.34 17.77
CA PHE A 227 -6.09 9.01 17.91
C PHE A 227 -6.15 8.22 16.60
N ASN A 228 -5.54 8.71 15.52
CA ASN A 228 -5.54 8.09 14.19
C ASN A 228 -4.72 6.79 14.07
N ASP A 229 -4.45 6.13 15.19
CA ASP A 229 -3.79 4.84 15.27
C ASP A 229 -4.73 3.70 14.82
N TYR A 230 -4.31 2.92 13.82
CA TYR A 230 -5.04 1.74 13.35
C TYR A 230 -5.38 0.73 14.45
N SER A 231 -4.50 0.57 15.44
CA SER A 231 -4.74 -0.38 16.56
C SER A 231 -5.91 0.05 17.43
N LEU A 232 -6.06 1.36 17.70
CA LEU A 232 -7.15 1.88 18.50
C LEU A 232 -8.48 1.79 17.76
N LEU A 233 -8.49 2.14 16.47
CA LEU A 233 -9.67 2.00 15.63
C LEU A 233 -10.13 0.54 15.60
N ALA A 234 -9.22 -0.40 15.33
CA ALA A 234 -9.55 -1.83 15.31
C ALA A 234 -10.10 -2.31 16.66
N PHE A 235 -9.45 -1.96 17.77
CA PHE A 235 -9.92 -2.31 19.11
C PHE A 235 -11.33 -1.76 19.40
N THR A 236 -11.59 -0.52 18.98
CA THR A 236 -12.89 0.14 19.15
C THR A 236 -13.98 -0.54 18.31
N CYS A 237 -13.70 -0.86 17.05
CA CYS A 237 -14.62 -1.59 16.18
C CYS A 237 -14.95 -2.99 16.73
N PHE A 238 -13.93 -3.74 17.18
CA PHE A 238 -14.14 -5.06 17.78
C PHE A 238 -14.94 -4.99 19.08
N THR A 239 -14.62 -4.03 19.96
CA THR A 239 -15.39 -3.82 21.19
C THR A 239 -16.84 -3.47 20.87
N SER A 240 -17.06 -2.58 19.90
CA SER A 240 -18.40 -2.19 19.45
C SER A 240 -19.19 -3.41 18.95
N LEU A 241 -18.55 -4.28 18.16
CA LEU A 241 -19.16 -5.51 17.66
C LEU A 241 -19.59 -6.43 18.80
N ILE A 242 -18.71 -6.67 19.78
CA ILE A 242 -19.04 -7.54 20.93
C ILE A 242 -20.21 -6.97 21.74
N ILE A 243 -20.22 -5.66 22.01
CA ILE A 243 -21.30 -5.02 22.77
C ILE A 243 -22.62 -5.07 22.00
N VAL A 244 -22.62 -4.75 20.70
CA VAL A 244 -23.84 -4.77 19.87
C VAL A 244 -24.39 -6.19 19.74
N VAL A 245 -23.53 -7.17 19.44
CA VAL A 245 -23.96 -8.57 19.31
C VAL A 245 -24.49 -9.10 20.64
N THR A 246 -23.82 -8.78 21.76
CA THR A 246 -24.31 -9.18 23.09
C THR A 246 -25.63 -8.49 23.44
N GLY A 247 -25.80 -7.21 23.07
CA GLY A 247 -27.05 -6.48 23.23
C GLY A 247 -28.20 -7.09 22.41
N GLN A 248 -27.93 -7.53 21.18
CA GLN A 248 -28.91 -8.25 20.36
C GLN A 248 -29.32 -9.58 21.02
N VAL A 249 -28.35 -10.38 21.49
CA VAL A 249 -28.62 -11.62 22.24
C VAL A 249 -29.45 -11.34 23.50
N ALA A 250 -29.16 -10.26 24.21
CA ALA A 250 -29.92 -9.84 25.37
C ALA A 250 -31.39 -9.52 25.02
N PHE A 251 -31.64 -8.83 23.91
CA PHE A 251 -33.01 -8.58 23.48
C PHE A 251 -33.70 -9.86 23.01
N ASP A 252 -33.02 -10.74 22.30
CA ASP A 252 -33.59 -11.99 21.79
C ASP A 252 -33.88 -13.02 22.90
N THR A 253 -33.33 -12.82 24.10
CA THR A 253 -33.59 -13.66 25.26
C THR A 253 -35.01 -13.42 25.79
N ASN A 254 -35.91 -14.38 25.53
CA ASN A 254 -37.31 -14.31 25.95
C ASN A 254 -37.52 -14.51 27.46
N TYR A 255 -36.71 -15.36 28.10
CA TYR A 255 -36.81 -15.68 29.53
C TYR A 255 -35.50 -15.37 30.22
N TRP A 256 -35.51 -14.38 31.11
CA TRP A 256 -34.33 -14.01 31.89
C TRP A 256 -34.20 -14.93 33.11
N THR A 257 -33.29 -15.89 33.00
CA THR A 257 -32.84 -16.72 34.12
C THR A 257 -31.55 -16.15 34.69
N ILE A 258 -31.22 -16.51 35.93
CA ILE A 258 -29.94 -16.15 36.55
C ILE A 258 -28.76 -16.63 35.68
N PHE A 259 -28.88 -17.82 35.07
CA PHE A 259 -27.89 -18.34 34.13
C PHE A 259 -27.70 -17.44 32.90
N ASN A 260 -28.79 -16.92 32.31
CA ASN A 260 -28.69 -16.02 31.15
C ASN A 260 -27.96 -14.72 31.52
N HIS A 261 -28.21 -14.15 32.70
CA HIS A 261 -27.46 -12.97 33.18
C HIS A 261 -25.96 -13.25 33.29
N ILE A 262 -25.58 -14.39 33.90
CA ILE A 262 -24.18 -14.77 34.08
C ILE A 262 -23.50 -14.95 32.71
N VAL A 263 -24.15 -15.62 31.76
CA VAL A 263 -23.55 -15.89 30.44
C VAL A 263 -23.42 -14.60 29.63
N ILE A 264 -24.47 -13.79 29.53
CA ILE A 264 -24.49 -12.58 28.70
C ILE A 264 -23.51 -11.54 29.25
N TRP A 265 -23.65 -11.14 30.50
CA TRP A 265 -22.79 -10.11 31.08
C TRP A 265 -21.39 -10.64 31.42
N GLY A 266 -21.30 -11.92 31.81
CA GLY A 266 -20.03 -12.59 32.01
C GLY A 266 -19.21 -12.70 30.72
N SER A 267 -19.84 -12.83 29.55
CA SER A 267 -19.10 -12.84 28.27
C SER A 267 -18.42 -11.51 27.97
N VAL A 268 -19.07 -10.37 28.30
CA VAL A 268 -18.50 -9.02 28.14
C VAL A 268 -17.34 -8.81 29.12
N ILE A 269 -17.52 -9.21 30.38
CA ILE A 269 -16.46 -9.13 31.40
C ILE A 269 -15.27 -10.01 31.00
N PHE A 270 -15.54 -11.22 30.50
CA PHE A 270 -14.51 -12.13 30.01
C PHE A 270 -13.75 -11.54 28.83
N TYR A 271 -14.44 -10.92 27.86
CA TYR A 271 -13.81 -10.23 26.74
C TYR A 271 -12.85 -9.11 27.20
N PHE A 272 -13.28 -8.25 28.11
CA PHE A 272 -12.42 -7.19 28.64
C PHE A 272 -11.26 -7.73 29.47
N SER A 273 -11.50 -8.80 30.24
CA SER A 273 -10.46 -9.47 31.02
C SER A 273 -9.38 -10.08 30.11
N LEU A 274 -9.79 -10.77 29.04
CA LEU A 274 -8.87 -11.32 28.05
C LEU A 274 -8.13 -10.22 27.30
N SER A 275 -8.82 -9.15 26.93
CA SER A 275 -8.21 -7.98 26.28
C SER A 275 -7.15 -7.33 27.17
N TYR A 276 -7.42 -7.21 28.47
CA TYR A 276 -6.44 -6.70 29.44
C TYR A 276 -5.23 -7.60 29.55
N ILE A 277 -5.44 -8.92 29.60
CA ILE A 277 -4.35 -9.89 29.65
C ILE A 277 -3.47 -9.76 28.40
N LEU A 278 -4.06 -9.71 27.20
CA LEU A 278 -3.33 -9.73 25.93
C LEU A 278 -2.65 -8.40 25.59
N TYR A 279 -3.29 -7.25 25.88
CA TYR A 279 -2.79 -5.94 25.48
C TYR A 279 -2.02 -5.18 26.57
N GLU A 280 -2.08 -5.62 27.84
CA GLU A 280 -1.44 -4.92 28.96
C GLU A 280 -0.68 -5.86 29.90
N ALA A 281 -1.31 -6.94 30.40
CA ALA A 281 -0.76 -7.72 31.52
C ALA A 281 0.35 -8.72 31.11
N LEU A 282 0.32 -9.22 29.86
CA LEU A 282 1.30 -10.21 29.39
C LEU A 282 2.70 -9.56 29.29
N PRO A 283 3.77 -10.19 29.82
CA PRO A 283 5.10 -9.59 29.75
C PRO A 283 5.59 -9.49 28.29
N ILE A 284 6.27 -8.38 27.98
CA ILE A 284 6.71 -8.01 26.64
C ILE A 284 7.50 -9.14 25.94
N LYS A 285 8.26 -9.95 26.69
CA LYS A 285 9.01 -11.10 26.14
C LYS A 285 8.13 -12.18 25.50
N LEU A 286 6.91 -12.38 26.01
CA LEU A 286 5.94 -13.29 25.43
C LEU A 286 5.17 -12.60 24.30
N VAL A 287 4.74 -11.34 24.51
CA VAL A 287 4.01 -10.56 23.50
C VAL A 287 4.83 -10.39 22.23
N SER A 288 6.14 -10.16 22.32
CA SER A 288 7.03 -9.97 21.16
C SER A 288 7.14 -11.19 20.25
N LYS A 289 6.73 -12.38 20.72
CA LYS A 289 6.63 -13.57 19.86
C LYS A 289 5.37 -13.57 19.00
N PHE A 290 4.38 -12.73 19.34
CA PHE A 290 3.11 -12.61 18.66
C PHE A 290 3.00 -11.26 17.93
N GLU A 291 2.15 -11.20 16.91
CA GLU A 291 1.89 -9.96 16.16
C GLU A 291 1.19 -8.89 17.00
N SER A 292 0.63 -9.24 18.16
CA SER A 292 -0.02 -8.33 19.09
C SER A 292 0.91 -7.31 19.75
N ALA A 293 2.24 -7.45 19.61
CA ALA A 293 3.22 -6.53 20.17
C ALA A 293 3.05 -5.08 19.68
N GLN A 294 2.55 -4.89 18.46
CA GLN A 294 2.30 -3.55 17.91
C GLN A 294 1.14 -2.83 18.62
N SER A 295 0.20 -3.58 19.20
CA SER A 295 -1.00 -3.04 19.85
C SER A 295 -0.89 -2.97 21.38
N TYR A 296 0.30 -3.16 21.96
CA TYR A 296 0.49 -3.09 23.41
C TYR A 296 0.12 -1.69 23.94
N GLY A 297 -0.56 -1.62 25.09
CA GLY A 297 -0.99 -0.34 25.67
C GLY A 297 -2.27 0.25 25.04
N VAL A 298 -2.89 -0.42 24.06
CA VAL A 298 -4.07 0.13 23.36
C VAL A 298 -5.30 0.21 24.27
N MET A 299 -5.48 -0.77 25.15
CA MET A 299 -6.66 -0.86 26.01
C MET A 299 -6.66 0.29 27.02
N ARG A 300 -5.52 0.60 27.66
CA ARG A 300 -5.42 1.73 28.59
C ARG A 300 -5.74 3.05 27.89
N ARG A 301 -5.24 3.26 26.67
CA ARG A 301 -5.53 4.47 25.88
C ARG A 301 -7.02 4.57 25.53
N ALA A 302 -7.62 3.47 25.10
CA ALA A 302 -9.05 3.41 24.82
C ALA A 302 -9.88 3.77 26.07
N PHE A 303 -9.57 3.15 27.20
CA PHE A 303 -10.36 3.29 28.44
C PHE A 303 -10.30 4.68 29.07
N ILE A 304 -9.15 5.36 28.96
CA ILE A 304 -8.99 6.74 29.43
C ILE A 304 -9.74 7.72 28.52
N SER A 305 -9.88 7.40 27.23
CA SER A 305 -10.51 8.29 26.26
C SER A 305 -12.02 8.28 26.38
N LEU A 306 -12.61 9.47 26.53
CA LEU A 306 -14.06 9.63 26.50
C LEU A 306 -14.63 9.33 25.11
N GLN A 307 -13.85 9.64 24.06
CA GLN A 307 -14.22 9.41 22.66
C GLN A 307 -14.49 7.92 22.38
N PHE A 308 -13.70 7.02 22.98
CA PHE A 308 -13.95 5.58 22.90
C PHE A 308 -15.32 5.21 23.47
N TRP A 309 -15.61 5.61 24.71
CA TRP A 309 -16.90 5.30 25.36
C TRP A 309 -18.10 5.92 24.63
N LEU A 310 -17.96 7.17 24.15
CA LEU A 310 -18.99 7.81 23.34
C LEU A 310 -19.18 7.10 21.99
N SER A 311 -18.12 6.62 21.36
CA SER A 311 -18.23 5.84 20.12
C SER A 311 -18.97 4.52 20.34
N LEU A 312 -18.69 3.80 21.44
CA LEU A 312 -19.40 2.58 21.81
C LEU A 312 -20.88 2.85 22.04
N LEU A 313 -21.19 3.92 22.78
CA LEU A 313 -22.56 4.32 23.05
C LEU A 313 -23.30 4.68 21.75
N MET A 314 -22.68 5.49 20.89
CA MET A 314 -23.26 5.93 19.63
C MET A 314 -23.52 4.76 18.69
N VAL A 315 -22.55 3.85 18.52
CA VAL A 315 -22.72 2.63 17.70
C VAL A 315 -23.84 1.75 18.27
N SER A 316 -23.87 1.56 19.60
CA SER A 316 -24.90 0.76 20.26
C SER A 316 -26.29 1.36 20.06
N VAL A 317 -26.45 2.68 20.23
CA VAL A 317 -27.74 3.34 20.01
C VAL A 317 -28.18 3.22 18.55
N ILE A 318 -27.30 3.51 17.59
CA ILE A 318 -27.64 3.47 16.16
C ILE A 318 -28.08 2.06 15.73
N LEU A 319 -27.45 1.01 16.25
CA LEU A 319 -27.75 -0.37 15.82
C LEU A 319 -28.83 -1.06 16.64
N LEU A 320 -28.95 -0.77 17.93
CA LEU A 320 -29.91 -1.43 18.81
C LEU A 320 -31.26 -0.71 18.87
N LEU A 321 -31.28 0.62 18.80
CA LEU A 321 -32.53 1.39 18.92
C LEU A 321 -33.53 1.05 17.79
N PRO A 322 -33.15 0.97 16.51
CA PRO A 322 -34.10 0.62 15.45
C PRO A 322 -34.66 -0.79 15.60
N VAL A 323 -33.84 -1.74 16.07
CA VAL A 323 -34.25 -3.12 16.32
C VAL A 323 -35.28 -3.18 17.45
N LEU A 324 -35.03 -2.44 18.54
CA LEU A 324 -35.97 -2.30 19.65
C LEU A 324 -37.29 -1.66 19.21
N VAL A 325 -37.23 -0.51 18.53
CA VAL A 325 -38.41 0.22 18.05
C VAL A 325 -39.24 -0.65 17.12
N ASN A 326 -38.61 -1.33 16.16
CA ASN A 326 -39.29 -2.25 15.27
C ASN A 326 -39.96 -3.38 16.05
N ARG A 327 -39.27 -3.99 17.02
CA ARG A 327 -39.83 -5.08 17.83
C ARG A 327 -41.03 -4.65 18.67
N PHE A 328 -40.96 -3.50 19.35
CA PHE A 328 -42.10 -2.97 20.11
C PHE A 328 -43.28 -2.63 19.21
N PHE A 329 -43.03 -2.02 18.05
CA PHE A 329 -44.06 -1.75 17.06
C PHE A 329 -44.79 -3.03 16.59
N TRP A 330 -44.05 -4.11 16.34
CA TRP A 330 -44.66 -5.41 15.97
C TRP A 330 -45.40 -6.06 17.13
N LEU A 331 -44.90 -5.94 18.36
CA LEU A 331 -45.56 -6.46 19.55
C LEU A 331 -46.92 -5.77 19.79
N ASP A 332 -46.98 -4.45 19.63
CA ASP A 332 -48.19 -3.65 19.84
C ASP A 332 -49.20 -3.83 18.70
N THR A 333 -48.74 -3.87 17.45
CA THR A 333 -49.62 -4.03 16.27
C THR A 333 -50.12 -5.47 16.09
N HIS A 334 -49.33 -6.47 16.49
CA HIS A 334 -49.63 -7.89 16.30
C HIS A 334 -49.43 -8.67 17.61
N PRO A 335 -50.28 -8.43 18.64
CA PRO A 335 -50.17 -9.15 19.90
C PRO A 335 -50.41 -10.65 19.68
N THR A 336 -49.56 -11.47 20.29
CA THR A 336 -49.64 -12.93 20.19
C THR A 336 -50.95 -13.45 20.78
N TYR A 337 -51.38 -14.64 20.38
CA TYR A 337 -52.63 -15.25 20.90
C TYR A 337 -52.62 -15.35 22.43
N ALA A 338 -51.45 -15.64 23.03
CA ALA A 338 -51.26 -15.66 24.48
C ALA A 338 -51.49 -14.29 25.12
N ASP A 339 -51.03 -13.20 24.49
CA ASP A 339 -51.25 -11.84 24.98
C ASP A 339 -52.73 -11.43 24.87
N ARG A 340 -53.39 -11.80 23.77
CA ARG A 340 -54.84 -11.59 23.60
C ARG A 340 -55.66 -12.35 24.66
N LEU A 341 -55.25 -13.56 25.00
CA LEU A 341 -55.87 -14.35 26.08
C LEU A 341 -55.65 -13.71 27.45
N ARG A 342 -54.44 -13.24 27.76
CA ARG A 342 -54.15 -12.50 29.00
C ARG A 342 -54.96 -11.22 29.11
N MET A 343 -55.10 -10.48 28.02
CA MET A 343 -55.95 -9.29 27.96
C MET A 343 -57.42 -9.64 28.19
N ARG A 344 -57.93 -10.73 27.59
CA ARG A 344 -59.30 -11.23 27.86
C ARG A 344 -59.49 -11.65 29.31
N GLN A 345 -58.53 -12.36 29.90
CA GLN A 345 -58.62 -12.74 31.32
C GLN A 345 -58.66 -11.51 32.23
N LYS A 346 -57.83 -10.50 31.97
CA LYS A 346 -57.87 -9.24 32.72
C LYS A 346 -59.21 -8.52 32.61
N LEU A 347 -59.81 -8.49 31.42
CA LEU A 347 -61.14 -7.91 31.21
C LEU A 347 -62.24 -8.67 31.95
N LEU A 348 -62.20 -10.01 31.95
CA LEU A 348 -63.15 -10.82 32.69
C LEU A 348 -63.01 -10.62 34.21
N THR A 349 -61.79 -10.52 34.74
CA THR A 349 -61.59 -10.24 36.16
C THR A 349 -62.06 -8.84 36.55
N SER A 350 -61.89 -7.82 35.69
CA SER A 350 -62.41 -6.48 35.98
C SER A 350 -63.93 -6.42 35.95
N GLU A 351 -64.59 -7.20 35.08
CA GLU A 351 -66.06 -7.30 35.06
C GLU A 351 -66.61 -8.05 36.30
N GLU A 352 -65.84 -8.97 36.88
CA GLU A 352 -66.23 -9.63 38.14
C GLU A 352 -66.09 -8.70 39.35
N ASP A 353 -65.04 -7.89 39.42
CA ASP A 353 -64.85 -6.92 40.51
C ASP A 353 -65.86 -5.76 40.46
N GLU A 354 -66.36 -5.38 39.28
CA GLU A 354 -67.42 -4.36 39.15
C GLU A 354 -68.82 -4.89 39.49
N LYS A 355 -69.03 -6.21 39.59
CA LYS A 355 -70.33 -6.71 40.02
C LYS A 355 -70.54 -6.32 41.48
N PRO A 356 -71.64 -5.61 41.82
CA PRO A 356 -71.93 -5.29 43.20
C PRO A 356 -72.01 -6.59 44.01
N PRO A 357 -71.50 -6.61 45.26
CA PRO A 357 -71.55 -7.80 46.09
C PRO A 357 -72.98 -8.31 46.16
N SER A 358 -73.19 -9.55 45.73
CA SER A 358 -74.52 -10.17 45.78
C SER A 358 -75.07 -10.02 47.19
N ILE A 359 -76.33 -9.57 47.30
CA ILE A 359 -77.05 -9.28 48.55
C ILE A 359 -77.04 -10.47 49.53
N THR A 360 -76.68 -11.66 49.07
CA THR A 360 -76.58 -12.90 49.83
C THR A 360 -75.59 -12.87 51.00
N THR A 361 -74.53 -12.05 50.99
CA THR A 361 -73.55 -12.07 52.11
C THR A 361 -74.09 -11.41 53.39
N TYR A 362 -75.10 -10.54 53.31
CA TYR A 362 -75.67 -9.92 54.50
C TYR A 362 -76.69 -10.81 55.24
N ALA A 363 -77.09 -11.94 54.66
CA ALA A 363 -78.10 -12.81 55.27
C ALA A 363 -77.55 -13.81 56.31
N ILE A 364 -76.22 -13.88 56.54
CA ILE A 364 -75.63 -14.85 57.49
C ILE A 364 -75.27 -14.22 58.85
N PHE A 365 -75.48 -12.91 59.04
CA PHE A 365 -75.19 -12.23 60.31
C PHE A 365 -76.41 -11.78 61.14
N LEU A 366 -77.61 -12.28 60.83
CA LEU A 366 -78.79 -12.23 61.70
C LEU A 366 -79.11 -13.63 62.18
#